data_AF-A0AAN9ALG2-F1
#
_entry.id   AF-A0AAN9ALG2-F1
#
_cell.length_a   1.000
_cell.length_b   1.000
_cell.length_c   1.000
_cell.angle_alpha   90.00
_cell.angle_beta   90.00
_cell.angle_gamma   90.00
#
_symmetry.space_group_name_H-M   'P 1'
#
loop_
_entity.id
_entity.type
_entity.pdbx_description
1 polymer ?
#
loop_
_entity_poly.entity_id
_entity_poly.type
_entity_poly.pdbx_seq_one_letter_code
_entity_poly.pdbx_strand_id
1 'polypeptide(L)'
;MQEISPGKYIPDFHHRYLEEDVPYGLAVTKGVAQIVGVATPCTDKVITWAQGHLGKEFLVGSELKGREIKDTRAPQAFGLNTLDGLLSLM
;
A
#
# COMPACT_ATOMS: atom_id res chain seq x y z
N MET A 1 18.98 0.43 7.68
CA MET A 1 19.85 -0.76 7.72
C MET A 1 20.00 -1.13 9.17
N GLN A 2 19.91 -2.42 9.50
CA GLN A 2 20.06 -2.93 10.85
C GLN A 2 21.38 -3.66 10.97
N GLU A 3 22.17 -3.35 12.00
CA GLU A 3 23.40 -4.10 12.30
C GLU A 3 23.04 -5.40 13.03
N ILE A 4 23.55 -6.53 12.53
CA ILE A 4 23.29 -7.86 13.11
C ILE A 4 24.53 -8.45 13.79
N SER A 5 25.71 -7.95 13.45
CA SER A 5 26.99 -8.22 14.12
C SER A 5 28.01 -7.19 13.62
N PRO A 6 29.15 -6.98 14.31
CA PRO A 6 30.09 -5.92 13.97
C PRO A 6 30.45 -5.89 12.48
N GLY A 7 30.07 -4.79 11.81
CA GLY A 7 30.34 -4.58 10.38
C GLY A 7 29.48 -5.39 9.40
N LYS A 8 28.44 -6.09 9.87
CA LYS A 8 27.46 -6.81 9.02
C LYS A 8 26.07 -6.23 9.20
N TYR A 9 25.47 -5.85 8.07
CA TYR A 9 24.17 -5.18 8.03
C TYR A 9 23.17 -5.94 7.16
N ILE A 10 21.89 -5.78 7.48
CA ILE A 10 20.77 -6.18 6.63
C ILE A 10 19.90 -4.95 6.33
N PRO A 11 19.09 -4.99 5.25
CA PRO A 11 18.04 -4.01 5.05
C PRO A 11 17.10 -3.99 6.24
N ASP A 12 16.75 -2.79 6.68
CA ASP A 12 15.73 -2.59 7.71
C ASP A 12 14.41 -2.30 7.01
N PHE A 13 13.53 -3.30 6.97
CA PHE A 13 12.23 -3.21 6.32
C PHE A 13 11.17 -2.51 7.17
N HIS A 14 11.47 -2.23 8.43
CA HIS A 14 10.62 -1.44 9.34
C HIS A 14 10.97 0.06 9.30
N HIS A 15 11.87 0.46 8.42
CA HIS A 15 12.10 1.87 8.16
C HIS A 15 10.89 2.51 7.48
N ARG A 16 10.75 3.83 7.67
CA ARG A 16 9.65 4.66 7.12
C ARG A 16 9.46 4.53 5.60
N TYR A 17 10.49 4.13 4.85
CA TYR A 17 10.38 3.87 3.41
C TYR A 17 9.31 2.84 3.06
N LEU A 18 9.10 1.81 3.89
CA LEU A 18 8.02 0.86 3.66
C LEU A 18 6.83 1.19 4.55
N GLU A 19 7.07 1.47 5.83
CA GLU A 19 5.98 1.69 6.81
C GLU A 19 5.11 2.91 6.50
N GLU A 20 5.63 3.92 5.80
CA GLU A 20 4.91 5.14 5.47
C GLU A 20 4.51 5.19 3.99
N ASP A 21 5.46 5.02 3.07
CA ASP A 21 5.20 5.21 1.63
C ASP A 21 4.23 4.16 1.05
N VAL A 22 4.20 2.94 1.63
CA VAL A 22 3.30 1.88 1.14
C VAL A 22 1.84 2.17 1.53
N PRO A 23 1.46 2.26 2.83
CA PRO A 23 0.06 2.46 3.21
C PRO A 23 -0.47 3.88 2.93
N TYR A 24 0.40 4.89 2.88
CA TYR A 24 -0.01 6.30 2.75
C TYR A 24 0.34 6.94 1.41
N GLY A 25 1.13 6.29 0.55
CA GLY A 25 1.43 6.74 -0.80
C GLY A 25 0.95 5.77 -1.88
N LEU A 26 1.57 4.59 -1.95
CA LEU A 26 1.32 3.60 -3.01
C LEU A 26 -0.10 3.04 -2.94
N ALA A 27 -0.57 2.63 -1.77
CA ALA A 27 -1.94 2.13 -1.59
C ALA A 27 -2.98 3.21 -1.93
N VAL A 28 -2.71 4.48 -1.60
CA VAL A 28 -3.61 5.60 -1.94
C VAL A 28 -3.71 5.77 -3.46
N THR A 29 -2.56 5.85 -4.13
CA THR A 29 -2.49 6.00 -5.59
C THR A 29 -3.16 4.82 -6.30
N LYS A 30 -2.91 3.59 -5.82
CA LYS A 30 -3.55 2.37 -6.32
C LYS A 30 -5.07 2.41 -6.11
N GLY A 31 -5.53 2.91 -4.96
CA GLY A 31 -6.96 3.01 -4.64
C GLY A 31 -7.70 3.93 -5.58
N VAL A 32 -7.12 5.09 -5.89
CA VAL A 32 -7.67 6.00 -6.91
C VAL A 32 -7.67 5.35 -8.28
N ALA A 33 -6.54 4.74 -8.70
CA ALA A 33 -6.44 4.07 -9.99
C ALA A 33 -7.50 2.95 -10.15
N GLN A 34 -7.75 2.18 -9.09
CA GLN A 34 -8.79 1.15 -9.07
C GLN A 34 -10.19 1.74 -9.26
N ILE A 35 -10.51 2.85 -8.60
CA ILE A 35 -11.82 3.53 -8.75
C ILE A 35 -12.06 3.98 -10.19
N VAL A 36 -11.02 4.50 -10.86
CA VAL A 36 -11.12 4.98 -12.23
C VAL A 36 -10.84 3.91 -13.30
N GLY A 37 -10.63 2.65 -12.90
CA GLY A 37 -10.41 1.54 -13.82
C GLY A 37 -9.05 1.54 -14.54
N VAL A 38 -8.04 2.21 -13.99
CA VAL A 38 -6.68 2.24 -14.56
C VAL A 38 -5.83 1.13 -13.96
N ALA A 39 -5.28 0.26 -14.81
CA ALA A 39 -4.39 -0.81 -14.39
C ALA A 39 -3.00 -0.28 -13.99
N THR A 40 -2.46 -0.78 -12.89
CA THR A 40 -1.16 -0.36 -12.32
C THR A 40 -0.25 -1.56 -12.01
N PRO A 41 0.09 -2.41 -13.00
CA PRO A 41 0.75 -3.70 -12.76
C PRO A 41 2.13 -3.57 -12.08
N CYS A 42 2.85 -2.48 -12.31
CA CYS A 42 4.12 -2.22 -11.61
C CYS A 42 3.88 -1.90 -10.13
N THR A 43 2.90 -1.03 -9.83
CA THR A 43 2.51 -0.72 -8.46
C THR A 43 2.02 -1.96 -7.73
N ASP A 44 1.24 -2.81 -8.40
CA ASP A 44 0.73 -4.06 -7.81
C ASP A 44 1.89 -4.96 -7.36
N LYS A 45 2.90 -5.16 -8.21
CA LYS A 45 4.11 -5.93 -7.88
C LYS A 45 4.86 -5.36 -6.68
N VAL A 46 5.04 -4.03 -6.63
CA VAL A 46 5.76 -3.35 -5.54
C VAL A 46 4.99 -3.49 -4.22
N ILE A 47 3.67 -3.25 -4.23
CA ILE A 47 2.83 -3.40 -3.03
C ILE A 47 2.84 -4.86 -2.55
N THR A 48 2.68 -5.85 -3.45
CA THR A 48 2.73 -7.27 -3.11
C THR A 48 4.05 -7.70 -2.47
N TRP A 49 5.18 -7.18 -2.97
CA TRP A 49 6.47 -7.46 -2.35
C TRP A 49 6.63 -6.76 -0.98
N ALA A 50 6.26 -5.48 -0.88
CA ALA A 50 6.46 -4.69 0.33
C ALA A 50 5.53 -5.13 1.47
N GLN A 51 4.26 -5.44 1.18
CA GLN A 51 3.29 -5.89 2.18
C GLN A 51 3.75 -7.19 2.87
N GLY A 52 4.45 -8.07 2.14
CA GLY A 52 5.06 -9.28 2.71
C GLY A 52 6.16 -8.99 3.73
N HIS A 53 7.00 -7.97 3.50
CA HIS A 53 8.02 -7.53 4.44
C HIS A 53 7.42 -6.82 5.66
N LEU A 54 6.30 -6.14 5.48
CA LEU A 54 5.55 -5.46 6.55
C LEU A 54 4.68 -6.41 7.38
N GLY A 55 4.52 -7.67 6.97
CA GLY A 55 3.59 -8.60 7.60
C GLY A 55 2.12 -8.17 7.49
N LYS A 56 1.76 -7.44 6.44
CA LYS A 56 0.43 -6.89 6.20
C LYS A 56 -0.14 -7.36 4.87
N GLU A 57 -1.45 -7.30 4.73
CA GLU A 57 -2.16 -7.58 3.49
C GLU A 57 -3.04 -6.40 3.07
N PHE A 58 -2.56 -5.59 2.12
CA PHE A 58 -3.31 -4.46 1.56
C PHE A 58 -3.95 -4.83 0.22
N LEU A 59 -3.17 -5.46 -0.66
CA LEU A 59 -3.55 -5.85 -2.02
C LEU A 59 -3.69 -7.38 -2.11
N VAL A 60 -4.75 -7.85 -2.75
CA VAL A 60 -4.97 -9.27 -3.08
C VAL A 60 -5.18 -9.37 -4.59
N GLY A 61 -4.22 -9.96 -5.29
CA GLY A 61 -4.16 -9.88 -6.75
C GLY A 61 -3.90 -8.44 -7.20
N SER A 62 -4.82 -7.86 -7.95
CA SER A 62 -4.78 -6.47 -8.41
C SER A 62 -5.76 -5.55 -7.69
N GLU A 63 -6.45 -6.04 -6.66
CA GLU A 63 -7.47 -5.30 -5.93
C GLU A 63 -7.05 -4.97 -4.50
N LEU A 64 -7.26 -3.72 -4.09
CA LEU A 64 -7.14 -3.29 -2.69
C LEU A 64 -8.35 -3.81 -1.92
N LYS A 65 -8.20 -5.02 -1.38
CA LYS A 65 -9.20 -5.71 -0.55
C LYS A 65 -8.58 -6.60 0.53
N GLY A 66 -7.31 -6.34 0.86
CA GLY A 66 -6.61 -7.08 1.90
C GLY A 66 -7.11 -6.78 3.31
N ARG A 67 -6.77 -7.64 4.26
CA ARG A 67 -7.25 -7.60 5.65
C ARG A 67 -6.87 -6.30 6.38
N GLU A 68 -5.70 -5.75 6.09
CA GLU A 68 -5.17 -4.54 6.72
C GLU A 68 -5.46 -3.26 5.89
N ILE A 69 -6.44 -3.29 4.99
CA ILE A 69 -6.78 -2.11 4.18
C ILE A 69 -7.15 -0.88 5.02
N LYS A 70 -7.78 -1.10 6.18
CA LYS A 70 -8.14 -0.05 7.16
C LYS A 70 -6.92 0.70 7.74
N ASP A 71 -5.73 0.13 7.62
CA ASP A 71 -4.49 0.75 8.10
C ASP A 71 -3.87 1.68 7.04
N THR A 72 -4.43 1.71 5.83
CA THR A 72 -4.04 2.59 4.73
C THR A 72 -4.85 3.88 4.75
N ARG A 73 -4.45 4.86 3.93
CA ARG A 73 -5.27 6.03 3.60
C ARG A 73 -5.94 5.92 2.23
N ALA A 74 -6.02 4.71 1.66
CA ALA A 74 -6.69 4.53 0.38
C ALA A 74 -8.19 4.81 0.52
N PRO A 75 -8.86 5.35 -0.52
CA PRO A 75 -10.31 5.60 -0.48
C PRO A 75 -11.15 4.40 -0.01
N GLN A 76 -10.75 3.19 -0.39
CA GLN A 76 -11.39 1.93 -0.01
C GLN A 76 -11.42 1.71 1.51
N ALA A 77 -10.43 2.20 2.25
CA ALA A 77 -10.39 2.11 3.71
C ALA A 77 -11.55 2.87 4.37
N PHE A 78 -12.11 3.87 3.67
CA PHE A 78 -13.22 4.70 4.11
C PHE A 78 -14.55 4.31 3.45
N GLY A 79 -14.60 3.18 2.72
CA GLY A 79 -15.78 2.74 1.98
C GLY A 79 -16.03 3.50 0.67
N LEU A 80 -15.09 4.34 0.22
CA LEU A 80 -15.20 5.09 -1.03
C LEU A 80 -14.70 4.22 -2.19
N ASN A 81 -15.64 3.71 -2.99
CA ASN A 81 -15.35 2.77 -4.08
C ASN A 81 -15.75 3.29 -5.47
N THR A 82 -16.28 4.50 -5.55
CA THR A 82 -16.75 5.12 -6.80
C THR A 82 -16.15 6.51 -6.98
N LEU A 83 -16.09 6.97 -8.22
CA LEU A 83 -15.57 8.30 -8.54
C LEU A 83 -16.43 9.39 -7.88
N ASP A 84 -17.75 9.26 -7.96
CA ASP A 84 -18.67 10.22 -7.32
C ASP A 84 -18.50 10.24 -5.79
N GLY A 85 -18.34 9.08 -5.17
CA GLY A 85 -18.06 8.98 -3.73
C GLY A 85 -16.77 9.71 -3.35
N LEU A 86 -15.72 9.57 -4.15
CA LEU A 86 -14.45 10.26 -3.93
C LEU A 86 -14.56 11.79 -4.12
N LEU A 87 -15.28 12.26 -5.14
CA LEU A 87 -15.37 13.69 -5.49
C LEU A 87 -16.37 14.46 -4.63
N SER A 88 -17.38 13.79 -4.06
CA SER A 88 -18.40 14.40 -3.20
C SER A 88 -17.86 15.00 -1.87
N LEU A 89 -16.58 14.81 -1.57
CA LEU A 89 -15.89 15.35 -0.40
C LEU A 89 -15.25 16.74 -0.66
N MET A 90 -15.33 17.24 -1.89
CA MET A 90 -14.79 18.54 -2.30
C MET A 90 -15.81 19.68 -2.15
#